data_AF-A0A1S8AWP2-F1
#
_entry.id   AF-A0A1S8AWP2-F1
#
_cell.length_a   1.000
_cell.length_b   1.000
_cell.length_c   1.000
_cell.angle_alpha   90.00
_cell.angle_beta   90.00
_cell.angle_gamma   90.00
#
_symmetry.space_group_name_H-M   'P 1'
#
loop_
_entity.id
_entity.type
_entity.pdbx_description
1 polymer ?
#
loop_
_entity_poly.entity_id
_entity_poly.type
_entity_poly.pdbx_seq_one_letter_code
_entity_poly.pdbx_strand_id
1 'polypeptide(L)'
;MQWLGSASHTVDPVSIGSGLTVFDVEYEGDDFDLRVSPLDRGDAYELEIDHEYDGTSARLFEGGDYVFHADGNGAQWSVELRHPRAESGDIPETISDERPVVAGPFEFDSIETAYLSPRPQTEFAATIYPPEGDSGERLSAGQEGGGDVPVDFDGVGWVAVQSQFPWQIVFD
;
A
#
# COMPACT_ATOMS: atom_id res chain seq x y z
N MET A 1 -8.65 9.03 -8.81
CA MET A 1 -9.35 10.21 -8.23
C MET A 1 -8.32 10.96 -7.42
N GLN A 2 -8.29 12.29 -7.43
CA GLN A 2 -7.23 13.05 -6.77
C GLN A 2 -7.80 14.14 -5.87
N TRP A 3 -7.21 14.28 -4.69
CA TRP A 3 -7.39 15.40 -3.77
C TRP A 3 -6.08 16.14 -3.60
N LEU A 4 -6.19 17.45 -3.48
CA LEU A 4 -5.08 18.35 -3.19
C LEU A 4 -5.53 19.23 -2.03
N GLY A 5 -4.66 19.41 -1.03
CA GLY A 5 -4.97 20.26 0.09
C GLY A 5 -3.75 20.99 0.62
N SER A 6 -4.01 22.18 1.14
CA SER A 6 -3.13 22.89 2.06
C SER A 6 -3.87 23.21 3.37
N ALA A 7 -5.01 22.53 3.58
CA ALA A 7 -5.92 22.76 4.68
C ALA A 7 -5.65 21.72 5.77
N SER A 8 -5.98 22.08 7.01
CA SER A 8 -5.99 21.14 8.11
C SER A 8 -7.11 20.11 7.97
N HIS A 9 -8.10 20.23 7.07
CA HIS A 9 -9.19 19.24 7.06
C HIS A 9 -9.95 19.23 5.74
N THR A 10 -10.09 18.05 5.13
CA THR A 10 -10.93 17.76 3.96
C THR A 10 -11.81 16.56 4.25
N VAL A 11 -13.10 16.65 3.89
CA VAL A 11 -14.08 15.57 3.99
C VAL A 11 -14.87 15.51 2.70
N ASP A 12 -14.81 14.40 2.00
CA ASP A 12 -15.50 14.21 0.73
C ASP A 12 -16.13 12.82 0.61
N PRO A 13 -17.35 12.70 0.03
CA PRO A 13 -17.88 11.40 -0.36
C PRO A 13 -17.06 10.84 -1.55
N VAL A 14 -16.77 9.55 -1.51
CA VAL A 14 -16.04 8.84 -2.56
C VAL A 14 -16.67 7.48 -2.83
N SER A 15 -16.84 7.14 -4.11
CA SER A 15 -17.22 5.78 -4.52
C SER A 15 -15.96 4.99 -4.84
N ILE A 16 -15.77 3.85 -4.17
CA ILE A 16 -14.62 2.96 -4.31
C ILE A 16 -15.09 1.65 -4.96
N GLY A 17 -14.33 1.16 -5.92
CA GLY A 17 -14.61 -0.11 -6.58
C GLY A 17 -14.24 -1.29 -5.68
N SER A 18 -14.82 -2.45 -5.94
CA SER A 18 -14.37 -3.67 -5.25
C SER A 18 -12.93 -4.02 -5.65
N GLY A 19 -12.20 -4.61 -4.70
CA GLY A 19 -10.85 -5.10 -4.93
C GLY A 19 -9.77 -4.12 -4.49
N LEU A 20 -8.59 -4.24 -5.11
CA LEU A 20 -7.42 -3.48 -4.71
C LEU A 20 -7.59 -1.99 -5.00
N THR A 21 -7.38 -1.19 -3.95
CA THR A 21 -7.27 0.26 -4.02
C THR A 21 -5.89 0.67 -3.53
N VAL A 22 -5.25 1.56 -4.30
CA VAL A 22 -3.94 2.12 -3.98
C VAL A 22 -4.11 3.61 -3.69
N PHE A 23 -3.51 4.07 -2.60
CA PHE A 23 -3.40 5.48 -2.25
C PHE A 23 -1.96 5.93 -2.54
N ASP A 24 -1.81 6.86 -3.46
CA ASP A 24 -0.60 7.64 -3.69
C ASP A 24 -0.69 8.87 -2.81
N VAL A 25 0.26 9.08 -1.90
CA VAL A 25 0.20 10.17 -0.93
C VAL A 25 1.52 10.93 -0.96
N GLU A 26 1.43 12.25 -1.09
CA GLU A 26 2.52 13.18 -0.86
C GLU A 26 2.13 14.11 0.29
N TYR A 27 3.02 14.35 1.23
CA TYR A 27 2.81 15.21 2.39
C TYR A 27 4.12 15.87 2.85
N GLU A 28 4.09 17.18 3.06
CA GLU A 28 5.28 18.00 3.40
C GLU A 28 5.38 18.38 4.89
N GLY A 29 4.58 17.79 5.77
CA GLY A 29 4.53 18.15 7.19
C GLY A 29 5.00 17.03 8.14
N ASP A 30 4.51 17.06 9.37
CA ASP A 30 4.89 16.13 10.45
C ASP A 30 3.69 15.50 11.19
N ASP A 31 2.48 15.70 10.68
CA ASP A 31 1.24 15.20 11.26
C ASP A 31 0.14 15.15 10.19
N PHE A 32 -0.09 13.98 9.59
CA PHE A 32 -1.11 13.75 8.58
C PHE A 32 -1.93 12.50 8.88
N ASP A 33 -3.25 12.68 8.86
CA ASP A 33 -4.23 11.62 9.04
C ASP A 33 -5.06 11.45 7.78
N LEU A 34 -4.99 10.27 7.17
CA LEU A 34 -5.89 9.84 6.12
C LEU A 34 -6.80 8.74 6.65
N ARG A 35 -8.11 8.93 6.52
CA ARG A 35 -9.12 7.95 6.87
C ARG A 35 -10.15 7.78 5.76
N VAL A 36 -10.43 6.54 5.39
CA VAL A 36 -11.51 6.19 4.45
C VAL A 36 -12.46 5.24 5.15
N SER A 37 -13.67 5.71 5.44
CA SER A 37 -14.67 4.96 6.20
C SER A 37 -15.88 4.62 5.34
N PRO A 38 -16.43 3.40 5.40
CA PRO A 38 -17.68 3.10 4.72
C PRO A 38 -18.80 3.99 5.27
N LEU A 39 -19.75 4.40 4.42
CA LEU A 39 -20.95 5.10 4.88
C LEU A 39 -21.86 4.20 5.73
N ASP A 40 -21.81 2.89 5.46
CA ASP A 40 -22.51 1.84 6.20
C ASP A 40 -21.57 1.14 7.22
N ARG A 41 -21.84 -0.11 7.58
CA ARG A 41 -20.96 -0.90 8.47
C ARG A 41 -19.70 -1.37 7.73
N GLY A 42 -18.57 -1.29 8.41
CA GLY A 42 -17.32 -1.92 8.01
C GLY A 42 -16.14 -1.26 8.72
N ASP A 43 -14.94 -1.82 8.53
CA ASP A 43 -13.73 -1.26 9.10
C ASP A 43 -13.21 -0.12 8.22
N ALA A 44 -12.77 0.97 8.86
CA ALA A 44 -12.12 2.05 8.16
C ALA A 44 -10.71 1.64 7.71
N TYR A 45 -10.26 2.25 6.61
CA TYR A 45 -8.85 2.41 6.30
C TYR A 45 -8.33 3.65 7.01
N GLU A 46 -7.17 3.52 7.63
CA GLU A 46 -6.48 4.60 8.34
C GLU A 46 -4.99 4.55 7.95
N LEU A 47 -4.41 5.71 7.71
CA LEU A 47 -3.00 5.94 7.46
C LEU A 47 -2.59 7.19 8.24
N GLU A 48 -1.73 6.98 9.22
CA GLU A 48 -1.16 8.03 10.07
C GLU A 48 0.30 8.24 9.65
N ILE A 49 0.68 9.49 9.42
CA ILE A 49 2.02 9.89 8.94
C ILE A 49 2.52 11.01 9.85
N ASP A 50 3.65 10.79 10.52
CA ASP A 50 4.27 11.73 11.47
C ASP A 50 5.55 12.41 10.93
N HIS A 51 5.72 12.42 9.61
CA HIS A 51 6.90 12.93 8.90
C HIS A 51 6.57 13.29 7.44
N GLU A 52 7.52 13.91 6.73
CA GLU A 52 7.39 14.12 5.27
C GLU A 52 7.26 12.77 4.58
N TYR A 53 6.26 12.62 3.72
CA TYR A 53 5.92 11.34 3.12
C TYR A 53 5.70 11.49 1.61
N ASP A 54 6.27 10.57 0.85
CA ASP A 54 6.04 10.38 -0.58
C ASP A 54 6.06 8.87 -0.82
N GLY A 55 4.90 8.30 -1.11
CA GLY A 55 4.80 6.86 -1.28
C GLY A 55 3.38 6.37 -1.50
N THR A 56 3.26 5.05 -1.62
CA THR A 56 1.97 4.40 -1.85
C THR A 56 1.65 3.36 -0.80
N SER A 57 0.36 3.23 -0.52
CA SER A 57 -0.22 2.20 0.33
C SER A 57 -1.38 1.51 -0.40
N ALA A 58 -1.77 0.32 0.07
CA ALA A 58 -2.84 -0.43 -0.57
C ALA A 58 -3.75 -1.11 0.44
N ARG A 59 -5.01 -1.29 0.04
CA ARG A 59 -6.01 -2.08 0.76
C ARG A 59 -7.05 -2.66 -0.20
N LEU A 60 -7.58 -3.83 0.15
CA LEU A 60 -8.75 -4.42 -0.48
C LEU A 60 -10.03 -3.77 0.08
N PHE A 61 -10.87 -3.24 -0.80
CA PHE A 61 -12.16 -2.67 -0.44
C PHE A 61 -13.31 -3.53 -0.97
N GLU A 62 -14.39 -3.56 -0.22
CA GLU A 62 -15.70 -3.89 -0.79
C GLU A 62 -16.16 -2.71 -1.66
N GLY A 63 -16.79 -2.97 -2.80
CA GLY A 63 -17.27 -1.90 -3.66
C GLY A 63 -18.43 -1.14 -3.01
N GLY A 64 -18.38 0.19 -2.99
CA GLY A 64 -19.42 0.98 -2.34
C GLY A 64 -19.08 2.46 -2.19
N ASP A 65 -19.92 3.14 -1.40
CA ASP A 65 -19.75 4.56 -1.07
C ASP A 65 -19.11 4.72 0.31
N TYR A 66 -18.09 5.57 0.34
CA TYR A 66 -17.22 5.84 1.49
C TYR A 66 -17.13 7.35 1.74
N VAL A 67 -16.58 7.70 2.90
CA VAL A 67 -16.17 9.06 3.25
C VAL A 67 -14.65 9.08 3.34
N PHE A 68 -14.04 9.91 2.50
CA PHE A 68 -12.64 10.28 2.58
C PHE A 68 -12.49 11.43 3.58
N HIS A 69 -11.53 11.31 4.49
CA HIS A 69 -11.14 12.33 5.45
C HIS A 69 -9.62 12.46 5.40
N ALA A 70 -9.13 13.68 5.20
CA ALA A 70 -7.72 14.00 5.30
C ALA A 70 -7.51 15.23 6.19
N ASP A 71 -6.63 15.11 7.18
CA ASP A 71 -6.12 16.23 7.99
C ASP A 71 -4.61 16.32 7.74
N GLY A 72 -4.16 17.42 7.16
CA GLY A 72 -2.73 17.67 6.93
C GLY A 72 -2.14 18.75 7.82
N ASN A 73 -2.84 19.09 8.92
CA ASN A 73 -2.39 20.06 9.93
C ASN A 73 -1.87 21.39 9.37
N GLY A 74 -2.42 21.84 8.23
CA GLY A 74 -2.06 23.08 7.55
C GLY A 74 -0.82 23.02 6.65
N ALA A 75 -0.17 21.86 6.50
CA ALA A 75 0.87 21.61 5.50
C ALA A 75 0.25 21.18 4.15
N GLN A 76 1.08 21.12 3.11
CA GLN A 76 0.66 20.70 1.77
C GLN A 76 0.59 19.18 1.68
N TRP A 77 -0.43 18.69 0.98
CA TRP A 77 -0.61 17.28 0.72
C TRP A 77 -1.35 17.02 -0.60
N SER A 78 -1.08 15.86 -1.17
CA SER A 78 -1.83 15.27 -2.28
C SER A 78 -2.21 13.83 -1.93
N VAL A 79 -3.41 13.42 -2.34
CA VAL A 79 -3.82 12.01 -2.30
C VAL A 79 -4.40 11.64 -3.65
N GLU A 80 -3.85 10.63 -4.30
CA GLU A 80 -4.44 10.00 -5.49
C GLU A 80 -4.89 8.57 -5.18
N LEU A 81 -6.18 8.31 -5.38
CA LEU A 81 -6.75 6.97 -5.30
C LEU A 81 -6.76 6.33 -6.70
N ARG A 82 -6.11 5.16 -6.81
CA ARG A 82 -6.04 4.33 -8.01
C ARG A 82 -6.67 2.96 -7.77
N HIS A 83 -7.40 2.47 -8.76
CA HIS A 83 -7.92 1.09 -8.81
C HIS A 83 -7.14 0.33 -9.89
N PRO A 84 -5.96 -0.23 -9.57
CA PRO A 84 -5.23 -1.04 -10.52
C PRO A 84 -6.09 -2.25 -10.93
N ARG A 85 -6.02 -2.61 -12.22
CA ARG A 85 -6.73 -3.77 -12.75
C ARG A 85 -5.74 -4.89 -12.99
N ALA A 86 -6.19 -6.13 -12.81
CA ALA A 86 -5.39 -7.30 -13.15
C ALA A 86 -5.10 -7.29 -14.65
N GLU A 87 -3.87 -6.95 -14.99
CA GLU A 87 -3.24 -7.24 -16.27
C GLU A 87 -2.08 -8.20 -15.98
N SER A 88 -1.78 -9.11 -16.89
CA SER A 88 -0.62 -10.01 -16.73
C SER A 88 0.67 -9.18 -16.78
N GLY A 89 1.60 -9.44 -15.87
CA GLY A 89 2.91 -8.80 -15.83
C GLY A 89 3.97 -9.77 -15.37
N ASP A 90 5.11 -9.82 -16.07
CA ASP A 90 6.24 -10.62 -15.65
C ASP A 90 6.73 -10.11 -14.28
N ILE A 91 6.89 -11.00 -13.31
CA ILE A 91 7.55 -10.65 -12.06
C ILE A 91 9.05 -10.42 -12.34
N PRO A 92 9.63 -9.27 -11.97
CA PRO A 92 11.06 -9.07 -12.08
C PRO A 92 11.78 -9.92 -11.02
N GLU A 93 13.00 -10.35 -11.30
CA GLU A 93 13.86 -11.05 -10.32
C GLU A 93 14.07 -10.22 -9.05
N THR A 94 14.03 -8.89 -9.15
CA THR A 94 14.24 -7.98 -8.02
C THR A 94 13.33 -6.76 -8.11
N ILE A 95 12.78 -6.38 -6.96
CA ILE A 95 12.20 -5.05 -6.72
C ILE A 95 12.92 -4.37 -5.55
N SER A 96 13.07 -3.05 -5.62
CA SER A 96 13.70 -2.24 -4.58
C SER A 96 13.24 -0.80 -4.69
N ASP A 97 13.08 -0.14 -3.55
CA ASP A 97 12.85 1.31 -3.47
C ASP A 97 13.43 1.84 -2.15
N GLU A 98 13.35 3.16 -1.96
CA GLU A 98 13.69 3.85 -0.73
C GLU A 98 12.45 4.36 0.02
N ARG A 99 11.26 4.15 -0.55
CA ARG A 99 9.95 4.63 -0.07
C ARG A 99 8.90 3.52 -0.03
N PRO A 100 7.73 3.73 0.59
CA PRO A 100 6.60 2.82 0.47
C PRO A 100 6.10 2.75 -0.98
N VAL A 101 5.94 1.54 -1.51
CA VAL A 101 5.56 1.30 -2.91
C VAL A 101 4.56 0.16 -3.03
N VAL A 102 3.62 0.32 -3.96
CA VAL A 102 2.77 -0.76 -4.49
C VAL A 102 3.21 -1.05 -5.92
N ALA A 103 3.95 -2.16 -6.10
CA ALA A 103 4.49 -2.59 -7.38
C ALA A 103 3.65 -3.71 -8.01
N GLY A 104 3.52 -3.71 -9.33
CA GLY A 104 2.77 -4.70 -10.09
C GLY A 104 1.80 -4.09 -11.10
N PRO A 105 0.91 -4.90 -11.71
CA PRO A 105 0.67 -6.31 -11.40
C PRO A 105 1.82 -7.24 -11.81
N PHE A 106 1.97 -8.36 -11.10
CA PHE A 106 2.91 -9.45 -11.37
C PHE A 106 2.21 -10.81 -11.35
N GLU A 107 2.66 -11.77 -12.15
CA GLU A 107 2.26 -13.19 -12.14
C GLU A 107 3.19 -14.01 -11.22
N PHE A 108 2.63 -14.68 -10.22
CA PHE A 108 3.36 -15.42 -9.18
C PHE A 108 3.41 -16.94 -9.37
N ASP A 109 2.93 -17.46 -10.50
CA ASP A 109 2.72 -18.89 -10.79
C ASP A 109 3.97 -19.81 -10.66
N SER A 110 5.16 -19.24 -10.45
CA SER A 110 6.42 -19.98 -10.36
C SER A 110 7.35 -19.51 -9.24
N ILE A 111 6.87 -18.61 -8.37
CA ILE A 111 7.68 -18.08 -7.27
C ILE A 111 7.43 -18.92 -6.02
N GLU A 112 8.48 -19.57 -5.53
CA GLU A 112 8.39 -20.40 -4.32
C GLU A 112 8.88 -19.62 -3.10
N THR A 113 9.86 -18.74 -3.28
CA THR A 113 10.52 -18.02 -2.18
C THR A 113 10.77 -16.56 -2.55
N ALA A 114 10.69 -15.68 -1.55
CA ALA A 114 11.18 -14.33 -1.65
C ALA A 114 12.24 -14.07 -0.58
N TYR A 115 13.35 -13.44 -0.94
CA TYR A 115 14.34 -12.96 0.02
C TYR A 115 14.11 -11.47 0.31
N LEU A 116 13.74 -11.17 1.57
CA LEU A 116 13.49 -9.81 2.03
C LEU A 116 14.77 -9.19 2.59
N SER A 117 15.13 -7.99 2.15
CA SER A 117 16.33 -7.27 2.62
C SER A 117 16.01 -5.82 2.99
N PRO A 118 15.25 -5.56 4.08
CA PRO A 118 15.07 -4.21 4.60
C PRO A 118 16.31 -3.68 5.32
N ARG A 119 16.33 -2.38 5.60
CA ARG A 119 17.30 -1.80 6.51
C ARG A 119 17.16 -2.45 7.91
N PRO A 120 18.26 -2.84 8.57
CA PRO A 120 18.18 -3.43 9.91
C PRO A 120 17.59 -2.47 10.95
N GLN A 121 16.81 -3.02 11.88
CA GLN A 121 16.19 -2.28 13.00
C GLN A 121 15.22 -1.17 12.55
N THR A 122 14.57 -1.33 11.40
CA THR A 122 13.53 -0.43 10.92
C THR A 122 12.22 -1.17 10.68
N GLU A 123 11.12 -0.42 10.66
CA GLU A 123 9.83 -0.99 10.29
C GLU A 123 9.81 -1.37 8.80
N PHE A 124 9.33 -2.58 8.55
CA PHE A 124 9.19 -3.13 7.22
C PHE A 124 8.01 -4.09 7.20
N ALA A 125 7.15 -3.94 6.19
CA ALA A 125 6.09 -4.88 5.90
C ALA A 125 6.00 -5.05 4.39
N ALA A 126 5.90 -6.28 3.91
CA ALA A 126 5.58 -6.58 2.52
C ALA A 126 4.31 -7.45 2.48
N THR A 127 3.41 -7.16 1.56
CA THR A 127 2.15 -7.90 1.40
C THR A 127 1.84 -8.02 -0.08
N ILE A 128 1.55 -9.24 -0.55
CA ILE A 128 1.06 -9.49 -1.89
C ILE A 128 -0.47 -9.37 -1.86
N TYR A 129 -1.02 -8.42 -2.58
CA TYR A 129 -2.47 -8.24 -2.70
C TYR A 129 -2.98 -8.84 -4.01
N PRO A 130 -4.04 -9.67 -3.97
CA PRO A 130 -4.78 -10.05 -5.16
C PRO A 130 -5.58 -8.86 -5.73
N PRO A 131 -6.11 -8.96 -6.96
CA PRO A 131 -7.00 -7.95 -7.52
C PRO A 131 -8.31 -7.83 -6.75
N GLU A 132 -8.81 -8.94 -6.23
CA GLU A 132 -10.08 -9.04 -5.49
C GLU A 132 -9.93 -10.05 -4.33
N GLY A 133 -10.81 -9.95 -3.34
CA GLY A 133 -10.83 -10.81 -2.16
C GLY A 133 -10.78 -10.02 -0.86
N ASP A 134 -10.60 -10.74 0.25
CA ASP A 134 -10.71 -10.16 1.60
C ASP A 134 -9.36 -9.87 2.26
N SER A 135 -8.27 -10.48 1.78
CA SER A 135 -6.93 -10.34 2.37
C SER A 135 -5.82 -10.52 1.35
N GLY A 136 -4.69 -9.86 1.59
CA GLY A 136 -3.41 -10.16 0.93
C GLY A 136 -2.59 -11.17 1.74
N GLU A 137 -1.56 -11.71 1.12
CA GLU A 137 -0.56 -12.57 1.75
C GLU A 137 0.57 -11.73 2.32
N ARG A 138 0.82 -11.83 3.63
CA ARG A 138 1.89 -11.07 4.28
C ARG A 138 3.21 -11.85 4.24
N LEU A 139 4.21 -11.26 3.59
CA LEU A 139 5.58 -11.74 3.59
C LEU A 139 6.26 -11.34 4.91
N SER A 140 6.59 -12.32 5.75
CA SER A 140 7.10 -12.07 7.10
C SER A 140 8.39 -12.85 7.37
N ALA A 141 9.52 -12.14 7.48
CA ALA A 141 10.80 -12.74 7.83
C ALA A 141 11.21 -12.37 9.26
N GLY A 142 11.30 -13.36 10.15
CA GLY A 142 11.95 -13.26 11.47
C GLY A 142 11.58 -12.04 12.33
N GLN A 143 12.44 -11.70 13.29
CA GLN A 143 12.27 -10.51 14.14
C GLN A 143 12.80 -9.22 13.50
N GLU A 144 13.65 -9.32 12.48
CA GLU A 144 14.31 -8.17 11.85
C GLU A 144 13.73 -7.83 10.46
N GLY A 145 12.67 -8.51 10.02
CA GLY A 145 12.00 -8.26 8.75
C GLY A 145 12.74 -8.75 7.50
N GLY A 146 13.98 -9.21 7.64
CA GLY A 146 14.81 -9.74 6.55
C GLY A 146 15.05 -11.26 6.60
N GLY A 147 15.23 -11.86 5.43
CA GLY A 147 15.46 -13.29 5.23
C GLY A 147 14.56 -13.93 4.18
N ASP A 148 14.77 -15.21 3.94
CA ASP A 148 13.94 -16.03 3.05
C ASP A 148 12.55 -16.26 3.65
N VAL A 149 11.53 -16.05 2.83
CA VAL A 149 10.13 -16.35 3.16
C VAL A 149 9.49 -17.18 2.06
N PRO A 150 8.66 -18.19 2.41
CA PRO A 150 7.86 -18.85 1.41
C PRO A 150 6.85 -17.87 0.81
N VAL A 151 6.56 -18.05 -0.47
CA VAL A 151 5.46 -17.38 -1.17
C VAL A 151 4.41 -18.44 -1.48
N ASP A 152 3.24 -18.33 -0.86
CA ASP A 152 2.10 -19.24 -1.06
C ASP A 152 1.08 -18.66 -2.07
N PHE A 153 1.34 -17.44 -2.57
CA PHE A 153 0.44 -16.71 -3.46
C PHE A 153 0.53 -17.22 -4.90
N ASP A 154 -0.62 -17.49 -5.51
CA ASP A 154 -0.73 -17.96 -6.90
C ASP A 154 -1.61 -16.99 -7.73
N GLY A 155 -1.19 -16.73 -8.98
CA GLY A 155 -1.88 -15.82 -9.90
C GLY A 155 -1.33 -14.39 -9.91
N VAL A 156 -2.17 -13.44 -10.33
CA VAL A 156 -1.80 -12.03 -10.52
C VAL A 156 -1.95 -11.25 -9.21
N GLY A 157 -0.94 -10.47 -8.82
CA GLY A 157 -0.99 -9.63 -7.61
C GLY A 157 -0.09 -8.40 -7.64
N TRP A 158 -0.17 -7.60 -6.59
CA TRP A 158 0.67 -6.42 -6.36
C TRP A 158 1.42 -6.57 -5.05
N VAL A 159 2.71 -6.22 -5.06
CA VAL A 159 3.53 -6.19 -3.85
C VAL A 159 3.45 -4.81 -3.25
N ALA A 160 2.75 -4.69 -2.12
CA ALA A 160 2.73 -3.49 -1.30
C ALA A 160 3.83 -3.60 -0.22
N VAL A 161 4.80 -2.69 -0.28
CA VAL A 161 5.86 -2.56 0.71
C VAL A 161 5.65 -1.28 1.51
N GLN A 162 5.66 -1.40 2.83
CA GLN A 162 5.57 -0.28 3.77
C GLN A 162 6.90 -0.20 4.51
N SER A 163 7.76 0.73 4.06
CA SER A 163 9.02 1.07 4.71
C SER A 163 9.49 2.44 4.25
N GLN A 164 10.03 3.23 5.19
CA GLN A 164 10.60 4.57 4.95
C GLN A 164 12.11 4.54 4.69
N PHE A 165 12.67 3.34 4.53
CA PHE A 165 14.09 3.13 4.37
C PHE A 165 14.35 2.22 3.19
N PRO A 166 15.56 2.28 2.58
CA PRO A 166 15.93 1.40 1.49
C PRO A 166 15.63 -0.07 1.79
N TRP A 167 14.97 -0.72 0.84
CA TRP A 167 14.59 -2.12 0.93
C TRP A 167 14.74 -2.80 -0.44
N GLN A 168 14.86 -4.12 -0.41
CA GLN A 168 14.91 -4.97 -1.60
C GLN A 168 14.15 -6.27 -1.34
N ILE A 169 13.49 -6.78 -2.38
CA ILE A 169 12.91 -8.13 -2.42
C ILE A 169 13.45 -8.82 -3.68
N VAL A 170 13.98 -10.03 -3.51
CA VAL A 170 14.43 -10.91 -4.60
C VAL A 170 13.46 -12.09 -4.66
N PHE A 171 12.98 -12.45 -5.85
CA PHE A 171 12.05 -13.57 -6.07
C PHE A 171 12.77 -14.75 -6.73
N ASP A 172 12.57 -15.95 -6.18
CA ASP A 172 13.13 -17.23 -6.65
C ASP A 172 12.05 -18.32 -6.80
#